data_AF-A0A6P1GC62-F1
#
_entry.id   AF-A0A6P1GC62-F1
#
_cell.length_a   1.000
_cell.length_b   1.000
_cell.length_c   1.000
_cell.angle_alpha   90.00
_cell.angle_beta   90.00
_cell.angle_gamma   90.00
#
_symmetry.space_group_name_H-M   'P 1'
#
loop_
_entity.id
_entity.type
_entity.pdbx_description
1 polymer ?
#
loop_
_entity_poly.entity_id
_entity_poly.type
_entity_poly.pdbx_seq_one_letter_code
_entity_poly.pdbx_strand_id
1 'polypeptide(L)'
;MNVTATKPRLNIRFRDAHVNTSGWAEQFVRSALRVMREQAEEDFTPLADALTDATRWASSVSAIKRHPAFTALVAMGKPAAVKIIERLRAGDIRVQWFPILKAITHADPVPADKRGNLPEMAHAWVLWAERRAP
;
A
#
# COMPACT_ATOMS: atom_id res chain seq x y z
N MET A 1 -27.42 28.38 18.72
CA MET A 1 -27.52 26.93 18.44
C MET A 1 -28.42 26.73 17.23
N ASN A 2 -28.07 25.74 16.41
CA ASN A 2 -28.69 25.28 15.15
C ASN A 2 -28.25 26.02 13.87
N VAL A 3 -27.23 25.46 13.21
CA VAL A 3 -26.71 25.85 11.90
C VAL A 3 -27.49 25.06 10.83
N THR A 4 -28.32 25.76 10.07
CA THR A 4 -28.98 25.31 8.85
C THR A 4 -27.95 25.17 7.72
N ALA A 5 -27.58 23.93 7.36
CA ALA A 5 -26.76 23.68 6.17
C ALA A 5 -27.66 23.59 4.92
N THR A 6 -27.89 24.73 4.29
CA THR A 6 -28.59 24.87 3.01
C THR A 6 -27.62 24.51 1.86
N LYS A 7 -27.87 23.39 1.16
CA LYS A 7 -27.20 23.08 -0.12
C LYS A 7 -27.44 24.22 -1.12
N PRO A 8 -26.41 24.80 -1.76
CA PRO A 8 -26.63 25.76 -2.83
C PRO A 8 -27.17 25.02 -4.07
N ARG A 9 -28.36 25.44 -4.54
CA ARG A 9 -28.95 24.97 -5.79
C ARG A 9 -28.18 25.58 -6.96
N LEU A 10 -27.33 24.79 -7.61
CA LEU A 10 -26.65 25.21 -8.84
C LEU A 10 -27.53 24.90 -10.05
N ASN A 11 -28.20 25.94 -10.56
CA ASN A 11 -28.95 25.91 -11.81
C ASN A 11 -27.98 26.21 -12.97
N ILE A 12 -27.34 25.17 -13.52
CA ILE A 12 -26.38 25.36 -14.62
C ILE A 12 -27.14 25.35 -15.95
N ARG A 13 -27.41 26.55 -16.50
CA ARG A 13 -27.64 26.73 -17.94
C ARG A 13 -26.26 26.86 -18.61
N PHE A 14 -25.84 25.84 -19.34
CA PHE A 14 -24.60 25.89 -20.12
C PHE A 14 -24.80 26.80 -21.34
N ARG A 15 -24.14 27.95 -21.34
CA ARG A 15 -23.88 28.74 -22.52
C ARG A 15 -22.43 29.24 -22.45
N ASP A 16 -21.63 28.73 -23.38
CA ASP A 16 -20.34 29.25 -23.84
C ASP A 16 -19.33 29.72 -22.77
N ALA A 17 -18.49 28.81 -22.29
CA ALA A 17 -17.21 29.15 -21.68
C ALA A 17 -16.21 28.01 -21.88
N HIS A 18 -15.08 28.28 -22.55
CA HIS A 18 -13.92 27.40 -22.57
C HIS A 18 -13.38 27.28 -21.15
N VAL A 19 -13.80 26.24 -20.42
CA VAL A 19 -13.32 25.98 -19.06
C VAL A 19 -11.93 25.35 -19.18
N ASN A 20 -10.89 26.06 -18.76
CA ASN A 20 -9.55 25.49 -18.57
C ASN A 20 -9.58 24.57 -17.34
N THR A 21 -10.09 23.35 -17.52
CA THR A 21 -10.39 22.38 -16.46
C THR A 21 -9.16 21.67 -15.89
N SER A 22 -7.98 21.86 -16.45
CA SER A 22 -6.78 21.07 -16.12
C SER A 22 -6.12 21.47 -14.79
N GLY A 23 -6.05 22.76 -14.45
CA GLY A 23 -5.25 23.22 -13.30
C GLY A 23 -5.76 22.79 -11.92
N TRP A 24 -7.05 22.97 -11.64
CA TRP A 24 -7.61 22.70 -10.31
C TRP A 24 -7.78 21.20 -10.03
N ALA A 25 -8.13 20.42 -11.05
CA ALA A 25 -8.24 18.96 -10.94
C ALA A 25 -6.87 18.33 -10.69
N GLU A 26 -5.82 18.78 -11.40
CA GLU A 26 -4.45 18.33 -11.16
C GLU A 26 -3.98 18.70 -9.77
N GLN A 27 -4.25 19.92 -9.30
CA GLN A 27 -3.80 20.37 -7.99
C GLN A 27 -4.52 19.65 -6.85
N PHE A 28 -5.82 19.37 -7.02
CA PHE A 28 -6.59 18.54 -6.09
C PHE A 28 -6.04 17.10 -6.04
N VAL A 29 -5.85 16.46 -7.20
CA VAL A 29 -5.31 15.10 -7.26
C VAL A 29 -3.92 15.04 -6.64
N ARG A 30 -3.03 16.00 -6.93
CA ARG A 30 -1.69 16.08 -6.31
C ARG A 30 -1.75 16.23 -4.79
N SER A 31 -2.64 17.08 -4.30
CA SER A 31 -2.81 17.32 -2.86
C SER A 31 -3.42 16.11 -2.16
N ALA A 32 -4.43 15.48 -2.77
CA ALA A 32 -5.07 14.27 -2.28
C ALA A 32 -4.10 13.09 -2.26
N LEU A 33 -3.33 12.86 -3.34
CA LEU A 33 -2.30 11.81 -3.38
C LEU A 33 -1.22 12.02 -2.31
N ARG A 34 -0.86 13.28 -2.03
CA ARG A 34 0.09 13.60 -0.97
C ARG A 34 -0.47 13.23 0.42
N VAL A 35 -1.67 13.71 0.74
CA VAL A 35 -2.31 13.41 2.03
C VAL A 35 -2.55 11.91 2.21
N MET A 36 -3.03 11.23 1.17
CA MET A 36 -3.22 9.78 1.19
C MET A 36 -1.90 9.01 1.38
N ARG A 37 -0.80 9.51 0.80
CA ARG A 37 0.53 8.92 1.01
C ARG A 37 1.03 9.14 2.42
N GLU A 38 0.89 10.34 2.97
CA GLU A 38 1.28 10.67 4.34
C GLU A 38 0.50 9.80 5.34
N GLN A 39 -0.83 9.66 5.16
CA GLN A 39 -1.66 8.76 5.97
C GLN A 39 -1.26 7.29 5.82
N ALA A 40 -0.98 6.82 4.59
CA ALA A 40 -0.49 5.47 4.38
C ALA A 40 0.86 5.22 5.09
N GLU A 41 1.73 6.23 5.17
CA GLU A 41 2.99 6.10 5.89
C GLU A 41 2.79 6.01 7.41
N GLU A 42 1.84 6.74 7.97
CA GLU A 42 1.42 6.66 9.38
C GLU A 42 0.73 5.33 9.71
N ASP A 43 -0.17 4.87 8.83
CA ASP A 43 -0.98 3.66 9.04
C ASP A 43 -0.17 2.36 8.85
N PHE A 44 0.98 2.40 8.16
CA PHE A 44 1.77 1.21 7.87
C PHE A 44 2.18 0.46 9.14
N THR A 45 2.81 1.16 10.09
CA THR A 45 3.39 0.52 11.28
C THR A 45 2.33 -0.15 12.15
N PRO A 46 1.21 0.53 12.52
CA PRO A 46 0.12 -0.11 13.25
C PRO A 46 -0.44 -1.35 12.54
N LEU A 47 -0.63 -1.29 11.22
CA LEU A 47 -1.14 -2.43 10.44
C LEU A 47 -0.14 -3.59 10.38
N ALA A 48 1.14 -3.28 10.18
CA ALA A 48 2.22 -4.26 10.12
C ALA A 48 2.39 -4.99 11.47
N ASP A 49 2.28 -4.26 12.58
CA ASP A 49 2.41 -4.81 13.93
C ASP A 49 1.18 -5.65 14.28
N ALA A 50 -0.04 -5.14 14.01
CA ALA A 50 -1.28 -5.90 14.20
C ALA A 50 -1.28 -7.21 13.39
N LEU A 51 -0.83 -7.17 12.12
CA LEU A 51 -0.71 -8.37 11.31
C LEU A 51 0.33 -9.33 11.89
N THR A 52 1.47 -8.82 12.33
CA THR A 52 2.56 -9.62 12.90
C THR A 52 2.11 -10.35 14.16
N ASP A 53 1.42 -9.67 15.07
CA ASP A 53 0.90 -10.27 16.30
C ASP A 53 -0.18 -11.31 16.00
N ALA A 54 -1.13 -10.99 15.13
CA ALA A 54 -2.22 -11.90 14.75
C ALA A 54 -1.72 -13.16 14.01
N THR A 55 -0.57 -13.07 13.33
CA THR A 55 -0.04 -14.15 12.48
C THR A 55 1.21 -14.83 13.02
N ARG A 56 1.66 -14.44 14.22
CA ARG A 56 2.85 -15.01 14.87
C ARG A 56 2.83 -16.54 14.97
N TRP A 57 1.64 -17.11 15.14
CA TRP A 57 1.41 -18.55 15.26
C TRP A 57 0.73 -19.17 14.03
N ALA A 58 0.57 -18.40 12.95
CA ALA A 58 -0.08 -18.89 11.75
C ALA A 58 0.84 -19.85 11.00
N SER A 59 0.44 -21.11 10.92
CA SER A 59 1.13 -22.15 10.14
C SER A 59 0.80 -22.13 8.65
N SER A 60 -0.06 -21.21 8.19
CA SER A 60 -0.56 -21.20 6.83
C SER A 60 -0.68 -19.77 6.27
N VAL A 61 -0.12 -19.58 5.08
CA VAL A 61 -0.23 -18.33 4.30
C VAL A 61 -1.69 -17.99 3.99
N SER A 62 -2.54 -19.00 3.81
CA SER A 62 -3.98 -18.80 3.59
C SER A 62 -4.67 -18.18 4.81
N ALA A 63 -4.20 -18.48 6.04
CA ALA A 63 -4.71 -17.84 7.25
C ALA A 63 -4.29 -16.36 7.34
N ILE A 64 -3.04 -16.06 6.99
CA ILE A 64 -2.50 -14.69 6.94
C ILE A 64 -3.32 -13.81 6.00
N LYS A 65 -3.63 -14.31 4.79
CA LYS A 65 -4.37 -13.58 3.75
C LYS A 65 -5.80 -13.19 4.13
N ARG A 66 -6.40 -13.85 5.13
CA ARG A 66 -7.76 -13.53 5.62
C ARG A 66 -7.78 -12.39 6.63
N HIS A 67 -6.62 -11.97 7.13
CA HIS A 67 -6.55 -10.91 8.13
C HIS A 67 -6.84 -9.54 7.50
N PRO A 68 -7.69 -8.67 8.10
CA PRO A 68 -8.00 -7.36 7.53
C PRO A 68 -6.78 -6.47 7.28
N ALA A 69 -5.78 -6.53 8.17
CA ALA A 69 -4.53 -5.78 8.01
C ALA A 69 -3.72 -6.24 6.77
N PHE A 70 -3.85 -7.49 6.33
CA PHE A 70 -3.24 -7.94 5.07
C PHE A 70 -3.83 -7.17 3.89
N THR A 71 -5.16 -7.11 3.78
CA THR A 71 -5.84 -6.40 2.69
C THR A 71 -5.56 -4.91 2.74
N ALA A 72 -5.51 -4.31 3.93
CA ALA A 72 -5.16 -2.90 4.10
C ALA A 72 -3.74 -2.61 3.59
N LEU A 73 -2.74 -3.42 3.99
CA LEU A 73 -1.36 -3.29 3.51
C LEU A 73 -1.25 -3.48 1.99
N VAL A 74 -2.05 -4.37 1.38
CA VAL A 74 -2.10 -4.52 -0.07
C VAL A 74 -2.73 -3.29 -0.74
N ALA A 75 -3.82 -2.75 -0.19
CA ALA A 75 -4.50 -1.57 -0.71
C ALA A 75 -3.62 -0.31 -0.69
N MET A 76 -2.67 -0.23 0.25
CA MET A 76 -1.66 0.82 0.30
C MET A 76 -0.72 0.81 -0.91
N GLY A 77 -0.55 -0.32 -1.60
CA GLY A 77 0.22 -0.42 -2.84
C GLY A 77 1.72 -0.13 -2.65
N LYS A 78 2.31 0.62 -3.59
CA LYS A 78 3.77 0.85 -3.69
C LYS A 78 4.41 1.36 -2.39
N PRO A 79 3.86 2.33 -1.63
CA PRO A 79 4.38 2.73 -0.34
C PRO A 79 4.60 1.56 0.65
N ALA A 80 3.64 0.66 0.77
CA ALA A 80 3.77 -0.52 1.63
C ALA A 80 4.85 -1.47 1.11
N ALA A 81 4.94 -1.70 -0.20
CA ALA A 81 6.00 -2.53 -0.76
C ALA A 81 7.41 -1.99 -0.46
N VAL A 82 7.62 -0.66 -0.58
CA VAL A 82 8.92 -0.04 -0.26
C VAL A 82 9.27 -0.27 1.22
N LYS A 83 8.35 0.02 2.14
CA LYS A 83 8.58 -0.18 3.59
C LYS A 83 8.83 -1.65 3.96
N ILE A 84 8.15 -2.58 3.30
CA ILE A 84 8.39 -4.02 3.51
C ILE A 84 9.79 -4.42 3.02
N ILE A 85 10.24 -3.93 1.87
CA ILE A 85 11.60 -4.17 1.38
C ILE A 85 12.64 -3.59 2.34
N GLU A 86 12.42 -2.40 2.88
CA GLU A 86 13.29 -1.80 3.92
C GLU A 86 13.35 -2.66 5.18
N ARG A 87 12.20 -3.17 5.65
CA ARG A 87 12.13 -4.13 6.76
C ARG A 87 12.91 -5.42 6.48
N LEU A 88 12.77 -6.00 5.28
CA LEU A 88 13.54 -7.18 4.87
C LEU A 88 15.05 -6.90 4.86
N ARG A 89 15.47 -5.73 4.37
CA ARG A 89 16.87 -5.29 4.38
C ARG A 89 17.40 -5.11 5.80
N ALA A 90 16.56 -4.66 6.73
CA ALA A 90 16.88 -4.52 8.15
C ALA A 90 16.83 -5.85 8.94
N GLY A 91 16.48 -6.98 8.28
CA GLY A 91 16.44 -8.31 8.91
C GLY A 91 15.11 -8.69 9.54
N ASP A 92 14.04 -7.90 9.39
CA ASP A 92 12.67 -8.27 9.82
C ASP A 92 12.04 -9.26 8.83
N ILE A 93 12.56 -10.49 8.80
CA ILE A 93 12.19 -11.52 7.84
C ILE A 93 10.99 -12.31 8.38
N ARG A 94 9.78 -11.96 7.93
CA ARG A 94 8.54 -12.64 8.30
C ARG A 94 7.77 -13.15 7.09
N VAL A 95 7.12 -14.30 7.26
CA VAL A 95 6.44 -15.01 6.17
C VAL A 95 5.31 -14.20 5.53
N GLN A 96 4.64 -13.31 6.29
CA GLN A 96 3.56 -12.46 5.76
C GLN A 96 4.03 -11.43 4.72
N TRP A 97 5.31 -11.06 4.71
CA TRP A 97 5.83 -10.03 3.80
C TRP A 97 5.80 -10.48 2.33
N PHE A 98 6.13 -11.73 2.05
CA PHE A 98 6.19 -12.26 0.69
C PHE A 98 4.85 -12.25 -0.06
N PRO A 99 3.73 -12.74 0.51
CA PRO A 99 2.44 -12.68 -0.17
C PRO A 99 1.92 -11.24 -0.33
N ILE A 100 2.26 -10.31 0.58
CA ILE A 100 1.91 -8.88 0.43
C ILE A 100 2.69 -8.28 -0.74
N LEU A 101 4.01 -8.48 -0.79
CA LEU A 101 4.86 -8.01 -1.89
C LEU A 101 4.38 -8.56 -3.23
N LYS A 102 4.06 -9.85 -3.31
CA LYS A 102 3.52 -10.46 -4.53
C LYS A 102 2.17 -9.86 -4.95
N ALA A 103 1.29 -9.57 -4.00
CA ALA A 103 -0.01 -8.96 -4.28
C ALA A 103 0.11 -7.53 -4.80
N ILE A 104 1.05 -6.74 -4.26
CA ILE A 104 1.27 -5.34 -4.66
C ILE A 104 2.05 -5.24 -5.97
N THR A 105 3.11 -6.03 -6.13
CA THR A 105 4.07 -5.87 -7.23
C THR A 105 3.78 -6.78 -8.42
N HIS A 106 2.88 -7.76 -8.25
CA HIS A 106 2.60 -8.82 -9.20
C HIS A 106 3.85 -9.61 -9.66
N ALA A 107 4.92 -9.56 -8.87
CA ALA A 107 6.17 -10.27 -9.12
C ALA A 107 6.35 -11.48 -8.16
N ASP A 108 7.18 -12.43 -8.58
CA ASP A 108 7.62 -13.56 -7.75
C ASP A 108 9.10 -13.85 -8.07
N PRO A 109 10.04 -13.07 -7.49
CA PRO A 109 11.47 -13.19 -7.80
C PRO A 109 12.14 -14.39 -7.11
N VAL A 110 11.41 -15.14 -6.28
CA VAL A 110 11.94 -16.26 -5.50
C VAL A 110 12.01 -17.53 -6.37
N PRO A 111 13.22 -18.06 -6.65
CA PRO A 111 13.39 -19.33 -7.33
C PRO A 111 12.72 -20.49 -6.59
N ALA A 112 12.27 -21.52 -7.32
CA ALA A 112 11.52 -22.63 -6.73
C ALA A 112 12.32 -23.40 -5.65
N ASP A 113 13.62 -23.57 -5.86
CA ASP A 113 14.58 -24.23 -4.96
C ASP A 113 14.88 -23.43 -3.68
N LYS A 114 14.55 -22.14 -3.65
CA LYS A 114 14.75 -21.25 -2.50
C LYS A 114 13.50 -21.05 -1.66
N ARG A 115 12.35 -21.60 -2.08
CA ARG A 115 11.09 -21.48 -1.35
C ARG A 115 11.17 -22.20 0.00
N GLY A 116 10.69 -21.54 1.04
CA GLY A 116 10.76 -22.05 2.42
C GLY A 116 12.02 -21.63 3.18
N ASN A 117 13.07 -21.18 2.49
CA ASN A 117 14.23 -20.56 3.12
C ASN A 117 14.01 -19.04 3.22
N LEU A 118 13.48 -18.58 4.36
CA LEU A 118 13.08 -17.17 4.52
C LEU A 118 14.22 -16.17 4.26
N PRO A 119 15.47 -16.39 4.73
CA PRO A 119 16.61 -15.55 4.37
C PRO A 119 16.85 -15.44 2.85
N GLU A 120 16.89 -16.56 2.13
CA GLU A 120 17.11 -16.56 0.68
C GLU A 120 15.95 -15.87 -0.07
N MET A 121 14.72 -16.08 0.41
CA MET A 121 13.53 -15.40 -0.11
C MET A 121 13.61 -13.88 0.09
N ALA A 122 14.02 -13.42 1.28
CA ALA A 122 14.20 -12.01 1.59
C ALA A 122 15.27 -11.38 0.68
N HIS A 123 16.41 -12.05 0.53
CA HIS A 123 17.49 -11.62 -0.35
C HIS A 123 17.03 -11.49 -1.82
N ALA A 124 16.28 -12.46 -2.34
CA ALA A 124 15.73 -12.41 -3.70
C ALA A 124 14.80 -11.19 -3.91
N TRP A 125 13.98 -10.85 -2.91
CA TRP A 125 13.11 -9.68 -2.94
C TRP A 125 13.89 -8.36 -2.88
N VAL A 126 14.89 -8.26 -2.00
CA VAL A 126 15.74 -7.06 -1.89
C VAL A 126 16.51 -6.82 -3.20
N LEU A 127 17.17 -7.83 -3.75
CA LEU A 127 17.87 -7.73 -5.04
C LEU A 127 16.94 -7.38 -6.20
N TRP A 128 15.72 -7.92 -6.20
CA TRP A 128 14.71 -7.58 -7.20
C TRP A 128 14.31 -6.10 -7.12
N ALA A 129 14.15 -5.57 -5.91
CA ALA A 129 13.80 -4.17 -5.70
C ALA A 129 14.94 -3.24 -6.13
N GLU A 130 16.19 -3.59 -5.84
CA GLU A 130 17.37 -2.82 -6.26
C GLU A 130 17.51 -2.72 -7.78
N ARG A 131 17.19 -3.79 -8.52
CA ARG A 131 17.20 -3.78 -10.00
C ARG A 131 16.07 -2.95 -10.62
N ARG A 132 15.06 -2.56 -9.84
CA ARG A 132 13.84 -1.87 -10.33
C ARG A 132 13.62 -0.50 -9.69
N ALA A 133 14.43 -0.13 -8.71
CA ALA A 133 14.47 1.23 -8.21
C ALA A 133 14.93 2.15 -9.36
N PRO A 134 14.17 3.19 -9.71
CA PRO A 134 14.59 4.19 -10.69
C PRO A 134 15.81 4.98 -10.20
#